data_AF-A0A7J7M1E3-F1
#
_entry.id   AF-A0A7J7M1E3-F1
#
_cell.length_a   1.000
_cell.length_b   1.000
_cell.length_c   1.000
_cell.angle_alpha   90.00
_cell.angle_beta   90.00
_cell.angle_gamma   90.00
#
_symmetry.space_group_name_H-M   'P 1'
#
loop_
_entity.id
_entity.type
_entity.pdbx_description
1 polymer ?
#
loop_
_entity_poly.entity_id
_entity_poly.type
_entity_poly.pdbx_seq_one_letter_code
_entity_poly.pdbx_strand_id
1 'polypeptide(L)'
;MNISCEREQCFLTERTILSAINDDVSAINDDALNMFSGEPIVYLAADKIEEHESADHTYNNRYPSQYLNNLDPHRLPPFKLKLKVGCPIMLLRNLAPKDSSTMELA
;
A
#
# COMPACT_ATOMS: atom_id res chain seq x y z
N MET A 1 7.25 21.36 15.09
CA MET A 1 5.89 20.79 15.22
C MET A 1 5.93 19.85 16.40
N ASN A 2 5.19 20.18 17.46
CA ASN A 2 5.25 19.46 18.73
C ASN A 2 4.27 18.28 18.63
N ILE A 3 4.78 17.08 18.30
CA ILE A 3 3.98 15.86 18.29
C ILE A 3 3.86 15.41 19.74
N SER A 4 2.66 15.50 20.29
CA SER A 4 2.36 15.13 21.67
C SER A 4 2.44 13.60 21.79
N CYS A 5 3.60 13.09 22.18
CA CYS A 5 4.05 11.71 22.04
C CYS A 5 3.27 10.63 22.84
N GLU A 6 2.35 10.97 23.75
CA GLU A 6 1.72 9.96 24.61
C GLU A 6 0.31 9.51 24.19
N ARG A 7 -0.42 10.27 23.37
CA ARG A 7 -1.83 9.92 23.02
C ARG A 7 -1.98 9.06 21.77
N GLU A 8 -0.99 9.04 20.88
CA GLU A 8 -1.10 8.34 19.59
C GLU A 8 -0.77 6.84 19.69
N GLN A 9 0.12 6.43 20.61
CA GLN A 9 0.46 5.00 20.77
C GLN A 9 -0.72 4.18 21.31
N CYS A 10 -1.51 4.74 22.24
CA CYS A 10 -2.70 4.08 22.78
C CYS A 10 -3.85 4.02 21.76
N PHE A 11 -3.95 5.03 20.87
CA PHE A 11 -5.06 5.13 19.92
C PHE A 11 -5.16 3.91 19.00
N LEU A 12 -4.04 3.51 18.40
CA LEU A 12 -3.99 2.34 17.53
C LEU A 12 -4.00 1.04 18.32
N THR A 13 -3.25 0.95 19.42
CA THR A 13 -3.19 -0.31 20.20
C THR A 13 -4.54 -0.73 20.79
N GLU A 14 -5.39 0.22 21.20
CA GLU A 14 -6.75 -0.07 21.69
C GLU A 14 -7.75 -0.47 20.58
N ARG A 15 -7.44 -0.17 19.32
CA ARG A 15 -8.37 -0.27 18.18
C ARG A 15 -7.89 -1.17 17.06
N THR A 16 -6.66 -1.70 17.16
CA THR A 16 -6.08 -2.59 16.17
C THR A 16 -6.58 -3.99 16.38
N ILE A 17 -7.08 -4.60 15.31
CA ILE A 17 -7.41 -6.02 15.25
C ILE A 17 -6.28 -6.71 14.51
N LEU A 18 -5.72 -7.77 15.10
CA LEU A 18 -4.65 -8.57 14.51
C LEU A 18 -5.20 -9.96 14.15
N SER A 19 -4.89 -10.43 12.95
CA SER A 19 -5.11 -11.82 12.53
C SER A 19 -3.82 -12.42 12.00
N ALA A 20 -3.71 -13.74 12.06
CA ALA A 20 -2.57 -14.50 11.54
C ALA A 20 -2.62 -14.66 10.01
N ILE A 21 -3.79 -14.50 9.38
CA ILE A 21 -4.04 -14.73 7.96
C ILE A 21 -4.39 -13.40 7.28
N ASN A 22 -3.69 -13.06 6.20
CA ASN A 22 -3.89 -11.80 5.48
C ASN A 22 -5.28 -11.69 4.84
N ASP A 23 -5.87 -12.82 4.40
CA ASP A 23 -7.22 -12.85 3.84
C ASP A 23 -8.26 -12.42 4.88
N ASP A 24 -8.12 -12.89 6.13
CA ASP A 24 -8.98 -12.48 7.24
C ASP A 24 -8.79 -10.98 7.54
N VAL A 25 -7.54 -10.49 7.53
CA VAL A 25 -7.25 -9.06 7.70
C VAL A 25 -7.91 -8.23 6.60
N SER A 26 -7.91 -8.71 5.35
CA SER A 26 -8.53 -8.03 4.22
C SER A 26 -10.05 -7.94 4.38
N ALA A 27 -10.71 -9.04 4.76
CA ALA A 27 -12.14 -9.07 5.05
C ALA A 27 -12.52 -8.12 6.20
N ILE A 28 -11.77 -8.16 7.30
CA ILE A 28 -12.00 -7.28 8.46
C ILE A 28 -11.80 -5.80 8.08
N ASN A 29 -10.78 -5.49 7.29
CA ASN A 29 -10.53 -4.12 6.83
C ASN A 29 -11.64 -3.61 5.90
N ASP A 30 -12.16 -4.45 5.00
CA ASP A 30 -13.28 -4.11 4.12
C ASP A 30 -14.57 -3.87 4.95
N ASP A 31 -14.85 -4.72 5.94
CA ASP A 31 -15.99 -4.56 6.85
C ASP A 31 -15.87 -3.29 7.70
N ALA A 32 -14.70 -3.04 8.29
CA ALA A 32 -14.43 -1.82 9.05
C ALA A 32 -14.56 -0.57 8.19
N LEU A 33 -14.07 -0.60 6.95
CA LEU A 33 -14.23 0.49 5.98
C LEU A 33 -15.70 0.76 5.66
N ASN A 34 -16.53 -0.28 5.59
CA ASN A 34 -17.96 -0.13 5.35
C ASN A 34 -18.70 0.56 6.50
N MET A 35 -18.17 0.52 7.73
CA MET A 35 -18.75 1.22 8.88
C MET A 35 -18.57 2.74 8.84
N PHE A 36 -17.58 3.26 8.10
CA PHE A 36 -17.39 4.70 7.96
C PHE A 36 -18.45 5.31 7.04
N SER A 37 -18.96 6.48 7.43
CA SER A 37 -19.88 7.28 6.63
C SER A 37 -19.18 7.88 5.41
N GLY A 38 -19.90 8.00 4.30
CA GLY A 38 -19.41 8.58 3.05
C GLY A 38 -19.14 7.56 1.95
N GLU A 39 -19.00 8.06 0.73
CA GLU A 39 -18.74 7.22 -0.44
C GLU A 39 -17.26 6.81 -0.51
N PRO A 40 -16.98 5.54 -0.86
CA PRO A 40 -15.61 5.08 -1.03
C PRO A 40 -14.98 5.68 -2.28
N ILE A 41 -13.77 6.22 -2.13
CA ILE A 41 -12.91 6.60 -3.24
C ILE A 41 -12.05 5.39 -3.60
N VAL A 42 -12.04 5.02 -4.88
CA VAL A 42 -11.30 3.87 -5.39
C VAL A 42 -10.10 4.34 -6.19
N TYR A 43 -8.91 3.93 -5.76
CA TYR A 43 -7.65 4.13 -6.47
C TYR A 43 -7.24 2.79 -7.11
N LEU A 44 -6.83 2.84 -8.38
CA LEU A 44 -6.32 1.69 -9.12
C LEU A 44 -4.82 1.85 -9.32
N ALA A 45 -4.06 0.77 -9.15
CA ALA A 45 -2.64 0.77 -9.43
C ALA A 45 -2.39 0.94 -10.94
N ALA A 46 -1.39 1.75 -11.27
CA ALA A 46 -0.93 1.95 -12.64
C ALA A 46 0.31 1.09 -12.87
N ASP A 47 0.12 -0.23 -12.94
CA ASP A 47 1.22 -1.17 -13.16
C ASP A 47 1.62 -1.15 -14.65
N LYS A 48 2.83 -0.65 -14.94
CA LYS A 48 3.45 -0.70 -16.28
C LYS A 48 4.78 -1.42 -16.19
N ILE A 49 5.07 -2.30 -17.15
CA ILE A 49 6.39 -2.91 -17.32
C ILE A 49 7.33 -1.82 -17.86
N GLU A 50 8.50 -1.68 -17.23
CA GLU A 50 9.55 -0.78 -17.70
C GLU A 50 10.19 -1.39 -18.96
N GLU A 51 10.14 -0.64 -20.06
CA GLU A 51 10.69 -1.04 -21.35
C GLU A 51 12.21 -0.79 -21.32
N HIS A 52 13.00 -1.82 -20.97
CA HIS A 52 14.45 -1.75 -21.17
C HIS A 52 14.78 -1.99 -22.64
N GLU A 53 15.51 -1.08 -23.28
CA GLU A 53 15.88 -1.15 -24.70
C GLU A 53 16.72 -2.40 -25.08
N SER A 54 17.20 -3.16 -24.09
CA SER A 54 17.92 -4.43 -24.26
C SER A 54 17.05 -5.68 -24.12
N ALA A 55 15.78 -5.55 -23.73
CA ALA A 55 14.86 -6.67 -23.64
C ALA A 55 14.19 -6.91 -24.99
N ASP A 56 14.41 -8.12 -25.52
CA ASP A 56 13.76 -8.65 -26.71
C ASP A 56 12.25 -8.30 -26.70
N HIS A 57 11.75 -7.68 -27.77
CA HIS A 57 10.39 -7.11 -27.86
C HIS A 57 9.29 -8.17 -27.65
N THR A 58 9.68 -9.45 -27.66
CA THR A 58 8.90 -10.63 -27.31
C THR A 58 8.49 -10.72 -25.84
N TYR A 59 9.22 -10.10 -24.90
CA TYR A 59 8.88 -10.10 -23.46
C TYR A 59 7.72 -9.17 -23.11
N ASN A 60 7.59 -8.04 -23.79
CA ASN A 60 6.51 -7.06 -23.55
C ASN A 60 5.11 -7.61 -23.88
N ASN A 61 5.01 -8.61 -24.76
CA ASN A 61 3.74 -9.27 -25.10
C ASN A 61 3.41 -10.47 -24.20
N ARG A 62 4.27 -10.81 -23.22
CA ARG A 62 4.12 -12.04 -22.42
C ARG A 62 3.23 -11.86 -21.20
N TYR A 63 3.04 -10.62 -20.74
CA TYR A 63 2.22 -10.30 -19.57
C TYR A 63 1.29 -9.12 -19.91
N PRO A 64 0.07 -9.40 -20.39
CA PRO A 64 -0.92 -8.34 -20.62
C PRO A 64 -1.24 -7.63 -19.30
N SER A 65 -1.67 -6.37 -19.36
CA SER A 65 -2.03 -5.58 -18.16
C SER A 65 -3.06 -6.29 -17.29
N GLN A 66 -3.98 -7.05 -17.88
CA GLN A 66 -4.96 -7.89 -17.17
C GLN A 66 -4.32 -8.96 -16.27
N TYR A 67 -3.15 -9.50 -16.65
CA TYR A 67 -2.39 -10.44 -15.84
C TYR A 67 -1.68 -9.73 -14.68
N LEU A 68 -1.11 -8.54 -14.93
CA LEU A 68 -0.48 -7.70 -13.91
C LEU A 68 -1.47 -7.22 -12.84
N ASN A 69 -2.69 -6.86 -13.26
CA ASN A 69 -3.75 -6.43 -12.34
C ASN A 69 -4.23 -7.56 -11.40
N ASN A 70 -3.96 -8.81 -11.75
CA ASN A 70 -4.29 -10.00 -10.95
C ASN A 70 -3.10 -10.52 -10.15
N LEU A 71 -1.90 -9.96 -10.34
CA LEU A 71 -0.75 -10.25 -9.51
C LEU A 71 -0.99 -9.57 -8.16
N ASP A 72 -1.19 -10.38 -7.13
CA ASP A 72 -1.15 -9.98 -5.73
C ASP A 72 0.17 -10.47 -5.09
N PRO A 73 1.33 -9.91 -5.48
CA PRO A 73 2.56 -10.27 -4.81
C PRO A 73 2.47 -9.72 -3.39
N HIS A 74 2.77 -10.56 -2.40
CA HIS A 74 2.75 -10.27 -0.95
C HIS A 74 3.50 -8.99 -0.48
N ARG A 75 4.14 -8.25 -1.39
CA ARG A 75 4.94 -7.04 -1.14
C ARG A 75 4.50 -5.81 -1.92
N LEU A 76 3.47 -5.90 -2.77
CA LEU A 76 2.91 -4.71 -3.43
C LEU A 76 1.57 -4.33 -2.77
N PRO A 77 1.25 -3.03 -2.73
CA PRO A 77 -0.11 -2.62 -2.37
C PRO A 77 -1.10 -3.24 -3.36
N PRO A 78 -2.31 -3.58 -2.91
CA PRO A 78 -3.31 -4.21 -3.77
C PRO A 78 -3.59 -3.34 -5.00
N PHE A 79 -3.81 -3.98 -6.15
CA PHE A 79 -4.17 -3.30 -7.42
C PHE A 79 -5.35 -2.33 -7.27
N LYS A 80 -6.22 -2.56 -6.29
CA LYS A 80 -7.36 -1.71 -5.96
C LYS A 80 -7.33 -1.31 -4.49
N LEU A 81 -7.24 -0.01 -4.24
CA LEU A 81 -7.31 0.57 -2.90
C LEU A 81 -8.62 1.35 -2.74
N LYS A 82 -9.45 0.97 -1.78
CA LYS A 82 -10.69 1.68 -1.42
C LYS A 82 -10.45 2.47 -0.13
N LEU A 83 -10.81 3.75 -0.11
CA LEU A 83 -10.65 4.63 1.06
C LEU A 83 -11.92 5.44 1.32
N LYS A 84 -12.16 5.80 2.58
CA LYS A 84 -13.23 6.73 3.00
C LYS A 84 -12.66 7.80 3.92
N VAL A 85 -13.31 8.96 3.96
CA VAL A 85 -12.88 10.05 4.84
C VAL A 85 -12.99 9.61 6.30
N GLY A 86 -11.89 9.78 7.05
CA GLY A 86 -11.83 9.45 8.47
C GLY A 86 -11.37 8.03 8.80
N CYS A 87 -11.11 7.16 7.81
CA CYS A 87 -10.56 5.84 8.07
C CYS A 87 -9.05 5.90 8.40
N PRO A 88 -8.56 5.08 9.34
CA PRO A 88 -7.12 4.96 9.58
C PRO A 88 -6.41 4.30 8.39
N ILE A 89 -5.17 4.73 8.10
CA ILE A 89 -4.33 4.17 7.04
C ILE A 89 -2.93 3.86 7.55
N MET A 90 -2.28 2.88 6.93
CA MET A 90 -0.88 2.53 7.19
C MET A 90 -0.06 2.70 5.91
N LEU A 91 1.09 3.37 6.01
CA LEU A 91 2.02 3.48 4.89
C LEU A 91 2.88 2.21 4.81
N LEU A 92 2.85 1.56 3.66
CA LEU A 92 3.67 0.36 3.39
C LEU A 92 5.07 0.70 2.85
N ARG A 93 5.31 1.95 2.44
CA ARG A 93 6.59 2.42 1.91
C ARG A 93 6.96 3.78 2.52
N ASN A 94 8.25 3.98 2.73
CA ASN A 94 8.77 5.28 3.13
C ASN A 94 8.64 6.26 1.96
N LEU A 95 8.07 7.44 2.22
CA LEU A 95 7.91 8.51 1.22
C LEU A 95 9.20 9.32 1.00
N ALA A 96 10.10 9.33 1.99
CA ALA A 96 11.38 10.01 1.92
C ALA A 96 12.49 9.09 2.46
N PRO A 97 13.03 8.20 1.62
CA PRO A 97 14.26 7.49 1.96
C PRO A 97 15.36 8.53 2.21
N LYS A 98 16.09 8.42 3.31
CA LYS A 98 17.34 9.18 3.44
C LYS A 98 18.34 8.56 2.48
N ASP A 99 18.80 9.33 1.51
CA ASP A 99 19.90 8.92 0.65
C ASP A 99 21.12 8.63 1.54
N SER A 100 21.59 7.39 1.53
CA SER A 100 22.79 6.96 2.25
C SER A 100 24.08 7.56 1.68
N SER A 101 23.99 8.43 0.67
CA SER A 101 25.10 9.00 -0.09
C SER A 101 25.77 10.21 0.57
N THR A 102 25.46 10.55 1.83
CA THR A 102 26.16 11.61 2.57
C THR A 102 27.23 11.11 3.55
N MET A 103 27.59 9.83 3.50
CA MET A 103 28.76 9.29 4.20
C MET A 103 29.93 9.02 3.25
N GLU A 104 30.41 10.05 2.56
CA GLU A 104 31.82 10.14 2.21
C GLU A 104 32.19 11.62 2.15
N LEU A 105 32.83 12.09 3.23
CA LEU A 105 33.88 13.12 3.30
C LEU A 105 34.10 13.41 4.79
N ALA A 106 35.03 12.64 5.36
CA ALA A 106 35.76 12.99 6.57
C ALA A 106 36.72 14.16 6.28
#